data_AF-A0A183D2J0-F1
#
_entry.id   AF-A0A183D2J0-F1
#
_cell.length_a   1.000
_cell.length_b   1.000
_cell.length_c   1.000
_cell.angle_alpha   90.00
_cell.angle_beta   90.00
_cell.angle_gamma   90.00
#
_symmetry.space_group_name_H-M   'P 1'
#
loop_
_entity.id
_entity.type
_entity.pdbx_description
1 polymer ?
#
loop_
_entity_poly.entity_id
_entity_poly.type
_entity_poly.pdbx_seq_one_letter_code
_entity_poly.pdbx_strand_id
1 'polypeptide(L)'
;MPQRGPPVKRVKTGDENEDDDNDRRKRLIVILEKCSLENAKVGKDYVILSSDKHANFIRNQKKDPADFRPDILHQVYLLLLQYF
;
A
#
# COMPACT_ATOMS: atom_id res chain seq x y z
N MET A 1 19.08 46.18 44.93
CA MET A 1 19.00 45.23 43.79
C MET A 1 18.58 43.87 44.35
N PRO A 2 17.79 43.00 43.66
CA PRO A 2 17.42 43.02 42.25
C PRO A 2 15.89 43.12 41.98
N GLN A 3 15.56 43.47 40.74
CA GLN A 3 14.22 43.67 40.21
C GLN A 3 13.57 42.32 39.84
N ARG A 4 12.26 42.17 40.07
CA ARG A 4 11.48 41.03 39.54
C ARG A 4 11.41 41.19 38.02
N GLY A 5 11.98 40.22 37.30
CA GLY A 5 12.06 40.22 35.85
C GLY A 5 10.70 40.20 35.15
N PRO A 6 10.69 40.44 33.82
CA PRO A 6 9.47 40.54 33.02
C PRO A 6 8.65 39.25 33.06
N PRO A 7 7.32 39.32 32.89
CA PRO A 7 6.44 38.15 32.95
C PRO A 7 6.83 37.13 31.87
N VAL A 8 7.24 35.94 32.30
CA VAL A 8 7.55 34.81 31.42
C VAL A 8 6.24 34.16 30.95
N LYS A 9 5.98 34.33 29.65
CA LYS A 9 5.23 33.50 28.69
C LYS A 9 3.98 32.75 29.19
N ARG A 10 2.81 33.16 28.68
CA ARG A 10 1.80 32.20 28.19
C ARG A 10 1.87 32.22 26.67
N VAL A 11 2.45 31.17 26.09
CA VAL A 11 2.36 30.89 24.66
C VAL A 11 0.86 30.80 24.35
N LYS A 12 0.40 31.68 23.44
CA LYS A 12 -0.95 31.62 22.92
C LYS A 12 -0.98 30.47 21.93
N THR A 13 -1.64 29.40 22.34
CA THR A 13 -2.07 28.27 21.52
C THR A 13 -2.79 28.78 20.28
N GLY A 14 -2.44 28.20 19.15
CA GLY A 14 -3.07 28.45 17.85
C GLY A 14 -2.19 27.89 16.74
N ASP A 15 -1.76 26.63 16.86
CA ASP A 15 -1.55 25.84 15.64
C ASP A 15 -2.92 25.73 14.99
N GLU A 16 -3.03 26.25 13.78
CA GLU A 16 -4.25 26.20 13.00
C GLU A 16 -4.58 24.71 12.76
N ASN A 17 -5.74 24.29 13.29
CA ASN A 17 -6.22 22.94 13.22
C ASN A 17 -6.50 22.55 11.76
N GLU A 18 -5.53 21.94 11.09
CA GLU A 18 -5.74 21.24 9.80
C GLU A 18 -5.80 19.70 9.96
N ASP A 19 -5.82 19.19 11.20
CA ASP A 19 -5.73 17.74 11.45
C ASP A 19 -7.05 17.05 11.87
N ASP A 20 -8.14 17.78 12.15
CA ASP A 20 -9.36 17.16 12.75
C ASP A 20 -10.46 16.77 11.73
N ASP A 21 -10.39 17.21 10.47
CA ASP A 21 -11.42 16.88 9.47
C ASP A 21 -11.16 15.57 8.71
N ASN A 22 -9.91 15.08 8.71
CA ASN A 22 -9.59 13.83 8.03
C ASN A 22 -10.08 12.61 8.81
N ASP A 23 -10.00 12.62 10.15
CA ASP A 23 -10.36 11.45 10.96
C ASP A 23 -11.86 11.24 11.17
N ARG A 24 -12.69 12.25 10.89
CA ARG A 24 -14.16 12.14 10.94
C ARG A 24 -14.78 11.54 9.67
N ARG A 25 -13.99 11.34 8.61
CA ARG A 25 -14.48 10.76 7.36
C ARG A 25 -14.57 9.24 7.51
N LYS A 26 -15.75 8.68 7.26
CA LYS A 26 -15.93 7.23 7.16
C LYS A 26 -15.11 6.73 5.96
N ARG A 27 -14.10 5.90 6.21
CA ARG A 27 -13.23 5.30 5.19
C ARG A 27 -13.45 3.78 5.15
N LEU A 28 -13.43 3.21 3.96
CA LEU A 28 -13.30 1.76 3.78
C LEU A 28 -11.84 1.45 3.44
N ILE A 29 -11.19 0.63 4.27
CA ILE A 29 -9.83 0.14 4.03
C ILE A 29 -9.95 -1.34 3.69
N VAL A 30 -9.48 -1.73 2.51
CA VAL A 30 -9.47 -3.13 2.05
C VAL A 30 -8.03 -3.60 1.99
N ILE A 31 -7.73 -4.71 2.66
CA ILE A 31 -6.41 -5.34 2.66
C ILE A 31 -6.51 -6.62 1.83
N LEU A 32 -5.78 -6.65 0.72
CA LEU A 32 -5.64 -7.85 -0.11
C LEU A 32 -4.36 -8.58 0.32
N GLU A 33 -4.52 -9.69 1.04
CA GLU A 33 -3.40 -10.52 1.47
C GLU A 33 -3.08 -11.60 0.44
N LYS A 34 -1.84 -12.11 0.47
CA LYS A 34 -1.35 -13.22 -0.36
C LYS A 34 -1.52 -12.99 -1.88
N CYS A 35 -1.42 -11.74 -2.28
CA CYS A 35 -1.38 -11.31 -3.67
C CYS A 35 -0.19 -11.93 -4.40
N SER A 36 -0.46 -12.68 -5.48
CA SER A 36 0.54 -13.39 -6.30
C SER A 36 1.40 -12.46 -7.19
N LEU A 37 1.91 -11.36 -6.64
CA LEU A 37 2.78 -10.39 -7.30
C LEU A 37 4.24 -10.75 -7.12
N GLU A 38 4.69 -11.82 -7.79
CA GLU A 38 6.10 -12.18 -7.83
C GLU A 38 6.71 -11.76 -9.18
N ASN A 39 7.87 -11.09 -9.14
CA ASN A 39 8.62 -10.74 -10.34
C ASN A 39 9.79 -11.71 -10.53
N ALA A 40 10.12 -12.01 -11.78
CA ALA A 40 11.26 -12.83 -12.12
C ALA A 40 11.89 -12.40 -13.44
N LYS A 41 13.18 -12.66 -13.58
CA LYS A 41 13.89 -12.49 -14.84
C LYS A 41 13.72 -13.75 -15.69
N VAL A 42 12.94 -13.65 -16.75
CA VAL A 42 12.72 -14.75 -17.71
C VAL A 42 13.45 -14.39 -19.00
N GLY A 43 14.57 -15.07 -19.26
CA GLY A 43 15.44 -14.73 -20.39
C GLY A 43 16.14 -13.38 -20.19
N LYS A 44 15.82 -12.40 -21.05
CA LYS A 44 16.40 -11.03 -20.97
C LYS A 44 15.52 -10.04 -20.22
N ASP A 45 14.23 -10.31 -20.07
CA ASP A 45 13.26 -9.35 -19.55
C ASP A 45 12.87 -9.65 -18.10
N TYR A 46 12.51 -8.59 -17.37
CA TYR A 46 11.91 -8.69 -16.05
C TYR A 46 10.39 -8.65 -16.20
N VAL A 47 9.72 -9.69 -15.73
CA VAL A 47 8.28 -9.88 -15.92
C VAL A 47 7.62 -10.32 -14.61
N ILE A 48 6.33 -10.04 -14.48
CA ILE A 48 5.50 -10.61 -13.40
C ILE A 48 5.19 -12.05 -13.78
N LEU A 49 5.38 -12.96 -12.82
CA LEU A 49 5.08 -14.36 -13.00
C LEU A 49 3.57 -14.58 -13.14
N SER A 50 3.23 -15.43 -14.09
CA SER A 50 1.85 -15.81 -14.38
C SER A 50 1.85 -17.27 -14.78
N SER A 51 0.88 -18.02 -14.25
CA SER A 51 0.67 -19.43 -14.54
C SER A 51 0.63 -19.70 -16.05
N ASP A 52 -0.06 -18.85 -16.82
CA ASP A 52 -0.27 -19.12 -18.25
C ASP A 52 1.00 -18.91 -19.10
N LYS A 53 1.76 -17.84 -18.82
CA LYS A 53 2.92 -17.47 -19.64
C LYS A 53 4.22 -18.14 -19.18
N HIS A 54 4.32 -18.42 -17.87
CA HIS A 54 5.58 -18.79 -17.23
C HIS A 54 5.52 -20.14 -16.50
N ALA A 55 4.52 -21.00 -16.77
CA ALA A 55 4.34 -22.30 -16.11
C ALA A 55 5.63 -23.15 -16.04
N ASN A 56 6.34 -23.27 -17.16
CA ASN A 56 7.54 -24.09 -17.25
C ASN A 56 8.70 -23.51 -16.43
N PHE A 57 8.83 -22.19 -16.38
CA PHE A 57 9.84 -21.52 -15.55
C PHE A 57 9.57 -21.74 -14.06
N ILE A 58 8.30 -21.63 -13.66
CA ILE A 58 7.87 -21.81 -12.28
C ILE A 58 8.07 -23.27 -11.83
N ARG A 59 7.71 -24.23 -12.69
CA ARG A 59 7.95 -25.67 -12.45
C ARG A 59 9.43 -26.00 -12.30
N ASN A 60 10.30 -25.38 -13.10
CA ASN A 60 11.76 -25.54 -12.98
C ASN A 60 12.29 -25.01 -11.64
N GLN A 61 11.61 -24.03 -11.03
CA GLN A 61 11.91 -23.51 -9.70
C GLN A 61 11.24 -24.31 -8.57
N LYS A 62 10.62 -25.46 -8.87
CA LYS A 62 9.86 -26.30 -7.92
C LYS A 62 8.71 -25.56 -7.21
N LYS A 63 8.20 -24.49 -7.80
CA LYS A 63 7.00 -23.81 -7.32
C LYS A 63 5.78 -24.29 -8.10
N ASP A 64 4.60 -24.13 -7.52
CA ASP A 64 3.36 -24.46 -8.21
C ASP A 64 2.94 -23.29 -9.13
N PRO A 65 2.80 -23.49 -10.45
CA PRO A 65 2.27 -22.46 -11.34
C PRO A 65 0.89 -21.95 -10.93
N ALA A 66 0.07 -22.77 -10.26
CA ALA A 66 -1.26 -22.37 -9.80
C ALA A 66 -1.24 -21.19 -8.81
N ASP A 67 -0.14 -21.00 -8.08
CA ASP A 67 0.02 -19.92 -7.10
C ASP A 67 0.30 -18.56 -7.77
N PHE A 68 0.62 -18.53 -9.06
CA PHE A 68 0.98 -17.32 -9.80
C PHE A 68 -0.17 -16.83 -10.69
N ARG A 69 -1.24 -16.35 -10.04
CA ARG A 69 -2.43 -15.82 -10.73
C ARG A 69 -2.64 -14.33 -10.48
N PRO A 70 -1.83 -13.46 -11.13
CA PRO A 70 -1.99 -12.02 -11.00
C PRO A 70 -3.32 -11.50 -11.59
N ASP A 71 -4.02 -12.29 -12.41
CA ASP A 71 -5.33 -11.96 -12.98
C ASP A 71 -6.42 -11.78 -11.93
N ILE A 72 -6.40 -12.59 -10.87
CA ILE A 72 -7.38 -12.49 -9.77
C ILE A 72 -7.23 -11.15 -9.06
N LEU A 73 -5.99 -10.75 -8.76
CA LEU A 73 -5.69 -9.46 -8.15
C LEU A 73 -6.14 -8.31 -9.05
N HIS A 74 -5.85 -8.40 -10.34
CA HIS A 74 -6.23 -7.37 -11.29
C HIS A 74 -7.75 -7.19 -11.35
N GLN A 75 -8.53 -8.28 -11.37
CA GLN A 75 -9.99 -8.22 -11.35
C GLN A 75 -10.52 -7.59 -10.06
N VAL A 76 -10.01 -8.00 -8.89
CA VAL A 76 -10.43 -7.43 -7.60
C VAL A 76 -10.07 -5.95 -7.50
N TYR A 77 -8.89 -5.56 -7.95
CA TYR A 77 -8.45 -4.17 -7.96
C TYR A 77 -9.34 -3.29 -8.84
N LEU A 78 -9.68 -3.78 -10.05
CA LEU A 78 -10.65 -3.09 -10.92
C LEU A 78 -12.01 -2.95 -10.23
N LEU A 79 -12.51 -4.00 -9.59
CA LEU A 79 -13.76 -3.93 -8.84
C LEU A 79 -13.71 -2.85 -7.74
N LEU A 80 -12.61 -2.76 -7.00
CA LEU A 80 -12.48 -1.79 -5.90
C LEU A 80 -12.31 -0.34 -6.36
N LEU A 81 -11.65 -0.09 -7.48
CA LEU A 81 -11.39 1.29 -7.93
C LEU A 81 -12.40 1.83 -8.94
N GLN A 82 -12.99 0.96 -9.75
CA GLN A 82 -13.89 1.37 -10.82
C GLN A 82 -15.37 1.18 -10.47
N TYR A 83 -15.70 0.29 -9.54
CA TYR A 83 -17.08 -0.05 -9.21
C TYR A 83 -17.51 0.35 -7.80
N PHE A 84 -16.63 0.98 -7.01
CA PHE A 84 -16.91 1.45 -5.65
C PHE A 84 -16.69 2.96 -5.54
#